data_AF-A0A1F5AXN5-F1
#
_entry.id   AF-A0A1F5AXN5-F1
#
_cell.length_a   1.000
_cell.length_b   1.000
_cell.length_c   1.000
_cell.angle_alpha   90.00
_cell.angle_beta   90.00
_cell.angle_gamma   90.00
#
_symmetry.space_group_name_H-M   'P 1'
#
loop_
_entity.id
_entity.type
_entity.pdbx_description
1 polymer ?
#
loop_
_entity_poly.entity_id
_entity_poly.type
_entity_poly.pdbx_seq_one_letter_code
_entity_poly.pdbx_strand_id
1 'polypeptide(L)'
;MEIKTWREYRRVLEQCHFVVTSRPGYDLALARQALRGRAAVRTVEIGRGGARIGRLPREPSIFLLPISALDISSTDIRRKARRGESLAGLVPGPVADYINRHRLYQGGQ
;
A
#
# COMPACT_ATOMS: atom_id res chain seq x y z
N MET A 1 5.85 -5.58 5.10
CA MET A 1 5.29 -4.74 6.19
C MET A 1 4.53 -5.66 7.13
N GLU A 2 4.77 -5.58 8.44
CA GLU A 2 4.19 -6.53 9.41
C GLU A 2 3.04 -5.86 10.19
N ILE A 3 1.78 -6.16 9.83
CA ILE A 3 0.59 -5.57 10.47
C ILE A 3 0.55 -5.79 12.00
N LYS A 4 1.23 -6.83 12.49
CA LYS A 4 1.32 -7.20 13.91
C LYS A 4 2.14 -6.22 14.75
N THR A 5 2.95 -5.38 14.10
CA THR A 5 3.76 -4.35 14.77
C THR A 5 2.94 -3.11 15.13
N TRP A 6 1.71 -2.99 14.62
CA TRP A 6 0.84 -1.86 14.93
C TRP A 6 0.29 -1.98 16.35
N ARG A 7 0.17 -0.84 17.02
CA ARG A 7 -0.49 -0.75 18.33
C ARG A 7 -1.93 -1.24 18.20
N GLU A 8 -2.31 -2.21 19.04
CA GLU A 8 -3.67 -2.76 19.09
C GLU A 8 -4.21 -3.22 17.72
N TYR A 9 -3.34 -3.79 16.86
CA TYR A 9 -3.67 -4.10 15.46
C TYR A 9 -4.98 -4.87 15.27
N ARG A 10 -5.37 -5.74 16.21
CA ARG A 10 -6.64 -6.49 16.15
C ARG A 10 -7.86 -5.56 16.24
N ARG A 11 -7.86 -4.65 17.21
CA ARG A 11 -8.93 -3.66 17.39
C ARG A 11 -9.05 -2.75 16.17
N VAL A 12 -7.91 -2.37 15.59
CA VAL A 12 -7.86 -1.59 14.35
C VAL A 12 -8.54 -2.35 13.20
N LEU A 13 -8.26 -3.64 13.04
CA LEU A 13 -8.90 -4.48 12.01
C LEU A 13 -10.42 -4.65 12.22
N GLU A 14 -10.92 -4.49 13.44
CA GLU A 14 -12.34 -4.59 13.81
C GLU A 14 -13.09 -3.24 13.69
N GLN A 15 -12.41 -2.15 13.34
CA GLN A 15 -13.05 -0.82 13.26
C GLN A 15 -13.49 -0.41 11.85
N CYS A 16 -12.94 -1.04 10.81
CA CYS A 16 -13.27 -0.69 9.42
C CYS A 16 -12.94 -1.80 8.43
N HIS A 17 -13.28 -1.58 7.17
CA HIS A 17 -12.81 -2.44 6.08
C HIS A 17 -11.35 -2.14 5.74
N PHE A 18 -10.56 -3.19 5.53
CA PHE A 18 -9.18 -3.08 5.06
C PHE A 18 -9.09 -3.57 3.63
N VAL A 19 -8.35 -2.86 2.78
CA VAL A 19 -7.97 -3.35 1.44
C VAL A 19 -6.47 -3.57 1.45
N VAL A 20 -6.06 -4.82 1.26
CA VAL A 20 -4.66 -5.25 1.17
C VAL A 20 -4.35 -5.51 -0.29
N THR A 21 -3.40 -4.76 -0.84
CA THR A 21 -3.01 -4.88 -2.24
C THR A 21 -1.71 -5.66 -2.41
N SER A 22 -1.56 -6.37 -3.53
CA SER A 22 -0.27 -6.96 -3.88
C SER A 22 0.72 -5.89 -4.34
N ARG A 23 2.01 -6.08 -4.02
CA ARG A 23 3.12 -5.32 -4.59
C ARG A 23 3.99 -6.28 -5.42
N PRO A 24 4.61 -5.85 -6.53
CA PRO A 24 5.57 -6.70 -7.25
C PRO A 24 6.59 -7.32 -6.28
N GLY A 25 6.77 -8.63 -6.38
CA GLY A 25 7.63 -9.40 -5.48
C GLY A 25 7.03 -9.80 -4.12
N TYR A 26 5.75 -9.47 -3.84
CA TYR A 26 5.07 -9.86 -2.60
C TYR A 26 3.81 -10.67 -2.87
N ASP A 27 3.71 -11.83 -2.22
CA ASP A 27 2.58 -12.75 -2.35
C ASP A 27 1.47 -12.47 -1.32
N LEU A 28 0.23 -12.31 -1.79
CA LEU A 28 -0.96 -12.16 -0.96
C LEU A 28 -1.28 -13.43 -0.14
N ALA A 29 -0.77 -14.60 -0.54
CA ALA A 29 -0.90 -15.82 0.25
C ALA A 29 -0.27 -15.69 1.64
N LEU A 30 0.86 -14.96 1.75
CA LEU A 30 1.50 -14.66 3.04
C LEU A 30 0.64 -13.75 3.91
N ALA A 31 0.02 -12.73 3.31
CA ALA A 31 -0.93 -11.86 4.02
C ALA A 31 -2.12 -12.68 4.53
N ARG A 32 -2.67 -13.56 3.70
CA ARG A 32 -3.73 -14.49 4.10
C ARG A 32 -3.29 -15.36 5.29
N GLN A 33 -2.10 -15.94 5.26
CA GLN A 33 -1.60 -16.77 6.37
C GLN A 33 -1.41 -15.96 7.66
N ALA A 34 -0.89 -14.74 7.57
CA ALA A 34 -0.69 -13.87 8.73
C ALA A 34 -2.01 -13.48 9.41
N LEU A 35 -3.11 -13.45 8.66
CA LEU A 35 -4.45 -13.11 9.11
C LEU A 35 -5.29 -14.34 9.53
N ARG A 36 -4.96 -15.54 9.03
CA ARG A 36 -5.64 -16.80 9.37
C ARG A 36 -5.55 -17.08 10.88
N GLY A 37 -6.71 -17.33 11.50
CA GLY A 37 -6.85 -17.90 12.85
C GLY A 37 -6.82 -16.92 14.03
N ARG A 38 -6.72 -15.60 13.83
CA ARG A 38 -6.56 -14.63 14.95
C ARG A 38 -7.26 -13.28 14.79
N ALA A 39 -7.85 -12.99 13.65
CA ALA A 39 -8.73 -11.85 13.48
C ALA A 39 -10.17 -12.38 13.46
N ALA A 40 -11.07 -11.81 14.26
CA ALA A 40 -12.52 -12.04 14.15
C ALA A 40 -13.12 -11.51 12.84
N VAL A 41 -12.27 -10.94 11.98
CA VAL A 41 -12.58 -10.18 10.79
C VAL A 41 -12.49 -11.10 9.58
N ARG A 42 -13.58 -11.14 8.80
CA ARG A 42 -13.67 -11.95 7.59
C ARG A 42 -12.66 -11.48 6.54
N THR A 43 -11.98 -12.43 5.90
CA THR A 43 -11.13 -12.16 4.72
C THR A 43 -11.87 -12.52 3.43
N VAL A 44 -11.83 -11.63 2.44
CA VAL A 44 -12.49 -11.76 1.13
C VAL A 44 -11.45 -11.57 0.03
N GLU A 45 -11.35 -12.52 -0.90
CA GLU A 45 -10.46 -12.41 -2.06
C GLU A 45 -11.20 -11.73 -3.22
N ILE A 46 -10.55 -10.74 -3.81
CA ILE A 46 -11.05 -10.01 -4.96
C ILE A 46 -10.33 -10.53 -6.20
N GLY A 47 -11.07 -11.02 -7.20
CA GLY A 47 -10.49 -11.51 -8.46
C GLY A 47 -9.75 -10.42 -9.25
N ARG A 48 -8.83 -10.84 -10.13
CA ARG A 48 -8.16 -9.96 -11.09
C ARG A 48 -9.16 -9.51 -12.17
N GLY A 49 -9.65 -8.29 -12.03
CA GLY A 49 -10.62 -7.68 -12.95
C GLY A 49 -11.25 -6.39 -12.44
N GLY A 50 -10.84 -5.91 -11.26
CA GLY A 50 -11.49 -4.83 -10.56
C GLY A 50 -12.84 -5.30 -10.02
N ALA A 51 -12.89 -5.81 -8.79
CA ALA A 51 -14.20 -5.99 -8.19
C ALA A 51 -14.84 -4.62 -7.98
N ARG A 52 -15.92 -4.38 -8.72
CA ARG A 52 -17.01 -3.60 -8.17
C ARG A 52 -17.58 -4.42 -7.03
N ILE A 53 -17.20 -4.07 -5.80
CA ILE A 53 -17.95 -4.51 -4.64
C ILE A 53 -19.27 -3.77 -4.71
N GLY A 54 -20.30 -4.40 -5.29
CA GLY A 54 -21.60 -3.76 -5.50
C GLY A 54 -22.18 -3.21 -4.18
N ARG A 55 -22.04 -4.01 -3.11
CA ARG A 55 -22.37 -3.59 -1.74
C ARG A 55 -21.29 -4.08 -0.79
N LEU A 56 -20.70 -3.16 -0.04
CA LEU A 56 -19.78 -3.51 1.04
C LEU A 56 -20.54 -4.29 2.14
N PRO A 57 -19.93 -5.31 2.76
CA PRO A 57 -20.46 -5.92 4.00
C PRO A 57 -20.70 -4.84 5.05
N ARG A 58 -21.65 -5.05 5.98
CA ARG A 58 -21.83 -4.10 7.09
C ARG A 58 -20.72 -4.24 8.12
N GLU A 59 -20.14 -5.42 8.20
CA GLU A 59 -19.18 -5.85 9.19
C GLU A 59 -17.76 -5.66 8.65
N PRO A 60 -16.81 -5.20 9.50
CA PRO A 60 -15.40 -5.10 9.16
C PRO A 60 -14.90 -6.34 8.42
N SER A 61 -14.17 -6.12 7.33
CA SER A 61 -13.72 -7.19 6.43
C SER A 61 -12.39 -6.79 5.80
N ILE A 62 -11.54 -7.78 5.55
CA ILE A 62 -10.25 -7.60 4.88
C ILE A 62 -10.36 -8.09 3.46
N PHE A 63 -10.20 -7.20 2.49
CA PHE A 63 -10.22 -7.48 1.06
C PHE A 63 -8.80 -7.65 0.54
N LEU A 64 -8.49 -8.82 -0.01
CA LEU A 64 -7.22 -9.07 -0.68
C LEU A 64 -7.38 -8.75 -2.17
N LEU A 65 -6.76 -7.68 -2.63
CA LEU A 65 -6.88 -7.15 -3.98
C LEU A 65 -5.55 -7.33 -4.73
N PRO A 66 -5.44 -8.28 -5.67
CA PRO A 66 -4.30 -8.35 -6.55
C PRO A 66 -4.32 -7.15 -7.51
N ILE A 67 -3.26 -6.34 -7.47
CA ILE A 67 -3.03 -5.23 -8.41
C ILE A 67 -1.71 -5.43 -9.15
N SER A 68 -1.70 -5.03 -10.42
CA SER A 68 -0.47 -4.84 -11.20
C SER A 68 0.12 -3.47 -10.86
N ALA A 69 0.67 -3.34 -9.64
CA ALA A 69 1.31 -2.11 -9.24
C ALA A 69 2.62 -1.88 -10.00
N LEU A 70 2.88 -0.63 -10.35
CA LEU A 70 4.20 -0.20 -10.83
C LEU A 70 5.21 -0.41 -9.70
N ASP A 71 6.40 -0.91 -10.02
CA ASP A 71 7.48 -1.07 -9.05
C ASP A 71 8.15 0.28 -8.75
N ILE A 72 7.40 1.12 -8.04
CA ILE A 72 7.82 2.44 -7.58
C ILE A 72 7.95 2.39 -6.06
N SER A 73 9.03 2.98 -5.54
CA SER A 73 9.26 3.08 -4.10
C SER A 73 9.68 4.50 -3.71
N SER A 74 9.26 4.97 -2.53
CA SER A 74 9.70 6.26 -2.01
C SER A 74 11.22 6.30 -1.78
N THR A 75 11.85 5.16 -1.48
CA THR A 75 13.32 5.06 -1.35
C THR A 75 14.01 5.37 -2.67
N ASP A 76 13.53 4.79 -3.77
CA ASP A 76 14.09 5.06 -5.11
C ASP A 76 13.82 6.50 -5.55
N ILE A 77 12.61 7.03 -5.30
CA ILE A 77 12.27 8.43 -5.58
C ILE A 77 13.22 9.38 -4.84
N ARG A 78 13.43 9.18 -3.52
CA ARG A 78 14.35 10.01 -2.73
C ARG A 78 15.81 9.87 -3.18
N ARG A 79 16.23 8.70 -3.67
CA ARG A 79 17.57 8.49 -4.26
C ARG A 79 17.71 9.27 -5.57
N LYS A 80 16.72 9.20 -6.45
CA LYS A 80 16.70 9.94 -7.72
C LYS A 80 16.71 11.45 -7.50
N ALA A 81 15.86 11.94 -6.60
CA ALA A 81 15.81 13.34 -6.19
C ALA A 81 17.16 13.85 -5.67
N ARG A 82 17.84 13.07 -4.82
CA ARG A 82 19.22 13.39 -4.33
C ARG A 82 20.24 13.56 -5.44
N ARG A 83 20.10 12.79 -6.52
CA ARG A 83 21.02 12.79 -7.66
C ARG A 83 20.63 13.81 -8.73
N GLY A 84 19.57 14.59 -8.51
CA GLY A 84 19.01 15.48 -9.54
C GLY A 84 18.42 14.74 -10.74
N GLU A 85 18.12 13.44 -10.61
CA GLU A 85 17.50 12.66 -11.68
C GLU A 85 16.01 13.01 -11.82
N SER A 86 15.49 12.90 -13.05
CA SER A 86 14.07 13.14 -13.33
C SER A 86 13.15 12.20 -12.54
N LEU A 87 12.06 12.77 -12.02
CA LEU A 87 10.98 12.07 -11.31
C LEU A 87 9.72 11.88 -12.18
N ALA A 88 9.79 12.25 -13.47
CA ALA A 88 8.66 12.14 -14.38
C ALA A 88 8.14 10.69 -14.46
N GLY A 89 6.83 10.51 -14.36
CA GLY A 89 6.18 9.20 -14.36
C GLY A 89 6.31 8.40 -13.05
N LEU A 90 7.13 8.84 -12.09
CA LEU A 90 7.25 8.20 -10.77
C LEU A 90 6.32 8.81 -9.73
N VAL A 91 6.01 10.10 -9.89
CA VAL A 91 5.07 10.86 -9.07
C VAL A 91 4.25 11.80 -9.97
N PRO A 92 3.09 12.29 -9.51
CA PRO A 92 2.35 13.32 -10.22
C PRO A 92 3.23 14.56 -10.48
N GLY A 93 3.09 15.19 -11.65
CA GLY A 93 3.88 16.38 -12.05
C GLY A 93 3.98 17.46 -10.98
N PRO A 94 2.85 17.92 -10.38
CA PRO A 94 2.88 18.92 -9.31
C PRO A 94 3.71 18.51 -8.07
N VAL A 95 3.79 17.21 -7.78
CA VAL A 95 4.62 16.68 -6.68
C VAL A 95 6.10 16.71 -7.05
N ALA A 96 6.46 16.37 -8.28
CA ALA A 96 7.84 16.51 -8.77
C ALA A 96 8.29 17.97 -8.74
N ASP A 97 7.44 18.89 -9.21
CA ASP A 97 7.70 20.33 -9.18
C ASP A 97 7.86 20.85 -7.75
N TYR A 98 7.06 20.34 -6.82
CA TYR A 98 7.18 20.68 -5.41
C TYR A 98 8.51 20.19 -4.82
N ILE A 99 8.88 18.94 -5.06
CA ILE A 99 10.16 18.37 -4.61
C ILE A 99 11.34 19.20 -5.13
N ASN A 100 11.33 19.56 -6.42
CA ASN A 100 12.40 20.32 -7.05
C ASN A 100 12.48 21.77 -6.54
N ARG A 101 11.33 22.48 -6.47
CA ARG A 101 11.28 23.87 -6.00
C ARG A 101 11.75 24.02 -4.56
N HIS A 102 11.38 23.07 -3.70
CA HIS A 102 11.74 23.10 -2.28
C HIS A 102 13.01 22.32 -1.95
N ARG A 103 13.71 21.79 -2.96
CA ARG A 103 14.92 20.96 -2.81
C ARG A 103 14.74 19.82 -1.81
N LEU A 104 13.54 19.24 -1.76
CA LEU A 104 13.25 18.14 -0.84
C LEU A 104 14.14 16.95 -1.19
N TYR A 105 14.69 16.33 -0.15
CA TYR A 105 15.62 15.21 -0.24
C TYR A 105 16.97 15.56 -0.86
N GLN A 106 17.24 16.79 -1.32
CA GLN A 106 18.51 17.18 -1.92
C GLN A 106 19.56 17.64 -0.88
N GLY A 107 19.27 17.43 0.42
CA GLY A 107 20.06 17.94 1.55
C GLY A 107 20.87 16.87 2.27
N GLY A 108 22.19 17.09 2.26
CA GLY A 108 23.23 16.44 3.03
C GLY A 108 24.60 16.90 2.51
N GLN A 109 25.00 18.14 2.83
CA GLN A 109 26.37 18.40 3.25
C GLN A 109 26.51 17.91 4.69
#